data_AF-A0A0G0PRY7-F1
#
_entry.id   AF-A0A0G0PRY7-F1
#
_cell.length_a   1.000
_cell.length_b   1.000
_cell.length_c   1.000
_cell.angle_alpha   90.00
_cell.angle_beta   90.00
_cell.angle_gamma   90.00
#
_symmetry.space_group_name_H-M   'P 1'
#
loop_
_entity.id
_entity.type
_entity.pdbx_description
1 polymer ?
#
loop_
_entity_poly.entity_id
_entity_poly.type
_entity_poly.pdbx_seq_one_letter_code
_entity_poly.pdbx_strand_id
1 'polypeptide(L)'
;MRLISACFSLILLVSSLIPVQGFAQSPVEIKEVTGGQINEALAKTVPIRFLPSHPLYFLITLKESITRFFKPSSAERSEFDFILSGKRLKETYMLIEAGELDAALENLNRYNSRIGKMIEQLEKARSQNQDIGKQIAFISESLKNHEIFLIYFLRENDELKQDVIGAVESFKSAVLTINAVNPGIKDRFTILLITNESSEENSNVSPSPNISPSLNEASPSFKPKRIIL
;
A
#
# COMPACT_ATOMS: atom_id res chain seq x y z
N MET A 1 -16.39 1.44 56.49
CA MET A 1 -15.85 2.24 55.35
C MET A 1 -14.35 2.54 55.41
N ARG A 2 -13.62 2.34 56.52
CA ARG A 2 -12.16 2.62 56.58
C ARG A 2 -11.27 1.58 55.90
N LEU A 3 -11.72 0.33 55.76
CA LEU A 3 -10.94 -0.76 55.13
C LEU A 3 -10.86 -0.66 53.59
N ILE A 4 -11.88 -0.08 52.94
CA ILE A 4 -11.91 0.07 51.47
C ILE A 4 -10.95 1.17 51.01
N SER A 5 -10.74 2.20 51.84
CA SER A 5 -9.82 3.32 51.57
C SER A 5 -8.34 2.92 51.66
N ALA A 6 -8.00 1.97 52.54
CA ALA A 6 -6.64 1.44 52.68
C ALA A 6 -6.22 0.57 51.49
N CYS A 7 -7.15 -0.20 50.90
CA CYS A 7 -6.85 -1.00 49.70
C CYS A 7 -6.64 -0.13 48.46
N PHE A 8 -7.39 0.97 48.32
CA PHE A 8 -7.24 1.88 47.18
C PHE A 8 -5.90 2.63 47.18
N SER A 9 -5.40 2.99 48.37
CA SER A 9 -4.10 3.66 48.51
C SER A 9 -2.92 2.72 48.25
N LEU A 10 -3.05 1.43 48.56
CA LEU A 10 -2.03 0.43 48.24
C LEU A 10 -1.90 0.17 46.73
N ILE A 11 -3.03 0.13 46.00
CA ILE A 11 -3.05 -0.10 44.54
C ILE A 11 -2.43 1.08 43.78
N LEU A 12 -2.65 2.31 44.26
CA LEU A 12 -2.04 3.53 43.69
C LEU A 12 -0.52 3.60 43.93
N LEU A 13 -0.03 3.05 45.04
CA LEU A 13 1.41 3.05 45.33
C LEU A 13 2.15 2.01 44.45
N VAL A 14 1.56 0.84 44.23
CA VAL A 14 2.17 -0.24 43.42
C VAL A 14 2.23 0.11 41.93
N SER A 15 1.30 0.91 41.43
CA SER A 15 1.29 1.37 40.02
C SER A 15 2.37 2.41 39.70
N SER A 16 2.97 3.05 40.73
CA SER A 16 4.06 4.03 40.55
C SER A 16 5.46 3.42 40.42
N LEU A 17 5.60 2.11 40.68
CA LEU A 17 6.89 1.41 40.71
C LEU A 17 7.23 0.67 39.40
N ILE A 18 6.37 0.77 38.38
CA ILE A 18 6.68 0.21 37.06
C ILE A 18 7.43 1.28 36.26
N PRO A 19 8.75 1.14 36.02
CA PRO A 19 9.45 2.04 35.14
C PRO A 19 8.82 1.91 33.75
N VAL A 20 8.12 2.94 33.32
CA VAL A 20 7.71 3.11 31.93
C VAL A 20 8.99 3.32 31.14
N GLN A 21 9.56 2.22 30.65
CA GLN A 21 10.64 2.26 29.67
C GLN A 21 10.03 2.80 28.37
N GLY A 22 9.96 4.12 28.26
CA GLY A 22 9.71 4.79 26.99
C GLY A 22 10.90 4.49 26.09
N PHE A 23 10.75 3.52 25.20
CA PHE A 23 11.65 3.36 24.07
C PHE A 23 11.53 4.63 23.21
N ALA A 24 12.43 5.58 23.43
CA ALA A 24 12.66 6.66 22.48
C ALA A 24 13.34 6.05 21.25
N GLN A 25 12.55 5.59 20.28
CA GLN A 25 13.06 5.28 18.96
C GLN A 25 13.44 6.61 18.29
N SER A 26 14.70 6.73 17.87
CA SER A 26 15.14 7.89 17.08
C SER A 26 14.36 7.88 15.76
N PRO A 27 13.72 8.99 15.36
CA PRO A 27 12.94 9.02 14.13
C PRO A 27 13.85 8.65 12.95
N VAL A 28 13.43 7.67 12.15
CA VAL A 28 14.15 7.25 10.95
C VAL A 28 14.21 8.44 9.98
N GLU A 29 15.37 9.06 9.85
CA GLU A 29 15.58 10.19 8.95
C GLU A 29 15.55 9.70 7.49
N ILE A 30 14.54 10.12 6.74
CA ILE A 30 14.40 9.78 5.33
C ILE A 30 15.48 10.50 4.55
N LYS A 31 16.46 9.75 4.05
CA LYS A 31 17.48 10.30 3.15
C LYS A 31 16.81 10.93 1.94
N GLU A 32 17.07 12.22 1.75
CA GLU A 32 16.54 12.98 0.62
C GLU A 32 16.88 12.32 -0.71
N VAL A 33 15.90 12.29 -1.61
CA VAL A 33 16.15 11.94 -2.99
C VAL A 33 16.77 13.15 -3.67
N THR A 34 17.97 12.96 -4.21
CA THR A 34 18.67 14.02 -4.95
C THR A 34 17.98 14.28 -6.30
N GLY A 35 18.09 15.50 -6.82
CA GLY A 35 17.57 15.82 -8.17
C GLY A 35 18.13 14.92 -9.27
N GLY A 36 19.36 14.42 -9.11
CA GLY A 36 19.95 13.43 -10.02
C GLY A 36 19.18 12.10 -10.06
N GLN A 37 18.75 11.60 -8.89
CA GLN A 37 17.95 10.38 -8.78
C GLN A 37 16.54 10.56 -9.38
N ILE A 38 15.93 11.73 -9.19
CA ILE A 38 14.65 12.05 -9.83
C ILE A 38 14.80 12.07 -11.36
N ASN A 39 15.82 12.75 -11.88
CA ASN A 39 16.07 12.80 -13.32
C ASN A 39 16.32 11.41 -13.92
N GLU A 40 17.05 10.55 -13.21
CA GLU A 40 17.25 9.16 -13.61
C GLU A 40 15.94 8.37 -13.64
N ALA A 41 15.09 8.51 -12.60
CA ALA A 41 13.79 7.86 -12.55
C ALA A 41 12.84 8.39 -13.65
N LEU A 42 12.88 9.69 -13.95
CA LEU A 42 12.14 10.30 -15.06
C LEU A 42 12.57 9.74 -16.42
N ALA A 43 13.88 9.51 -16.61
CA ALA A 43 14.42 8.94 -17.85
C ALA A 43 14.06 7.45 -18.02
N LYS A 44 14.08 6.68 -16.92
CA LYS A 44 13.76 5.24 -16.91
C LYS A 44 12.26 4.94 -17.01
N THR A 45 11.40 5.88 -16.62
CA THR A 45 9.95 5.73 -16.73
C THR A 45 9.42 6.10 -18.10
N VAL A 46 8.32 5.46 -18.50
CA VAL A 46 7.71 5.61 -19.83
C VAL A 46 7.49 7.10 -20.18
N PRO A 47 7.75 7.51 -21.43
CA PRO A 47 7.52 8.89 -21.85
C PRO A 47 6.05 9.28 -21.77
N ILE A 48 5.80 10.53 -21.38
CA ILE A 48 4.47 11.13 -21.33
C ILE A 48 4.31 12.04 -22.54
N ARG A 49 3.14 12.00 -23.17
CA ARG A 49 2.78 12.91 -24.27
C ARG A 49 1.83 14.02 -23.82
N PHE A 50 0.82 13.65 -23.05
CA PHE A 50 -0.20 14.55 -22.52
C PHE A 50 -0.37 14.27 -21.03
N LEU A 51 -0.52 15.32 -20.23
CA LEU A 51 -0.89 15.21 -18.83
C LEU A 51 -2.39 14.94 -18.67
N PRO A 52 -2.82 14.37 -17.52
CA PRO A 52 -4.23 14.13 -17.21
C PRO A 52 -5.16 15.32 -17.44
N SER A 53 -4.67 16.53 -17.22
CA SER A 53 -5.43 17.78 -17.37
C SER A 53 -5.69 18.19 -18.82
N HIS A 54 -4.97 17.58 -19.78
CA HIS A 54 -5.14 17.88 -21.20
C HIS A 54 -6.37 17.17 -21.76
N PRO A 55 -7.23 17.84 -22.57
CA PRO A 55 -8.49 17.25 -23.04
C PRO A 55 -8.29 15.99 -23.88
N LEU A 56 -7.19 15.86 -24.62
CA LEU A 56 -6.88 14.66 -25.42
C LEU A 56 -6.34 13.48 -24.60
N TYR A 57 -6.22 13.60 -23.28
CA TYR A 57 -5.73 12.53 -22.43
C TYR A 57 -6.59 11.26 -22.49
N PHE A 58 -7.89 11.39 -22.76
CA PHE A 58 -8.78 10.24 -22.93
C PHE A 58 -8.34 9.29 -24.06
N LEU A 59 -7.70 9.81 -25.11
CA LEU A 59 -7.19 8.98 -26.21
C LEU A 59 -6.06 8.08 -25.73
N ILE A 60 -5.24 8.59 -24.80
CA ILE A 60 -4.15 7.85 -24.19
C ILE A 60 -4.71 6.74 -23.30
N THR A 61 -5.68 7.05 -22.44
CA THR A 61 -6.30 6.05 -21.55
C THR A 61 -7.10 5.00 -22.33
N LEU A 62 -7.74 5.37 -23.44
CA LEU A 62 -8.40 4.44 -24.36
C LEU A 62 -7.37 3.49 -24.99
N LYS A 63 -6.26 4.02 -25.53
CA LYS A 63 -5.17 3.21 -26.10
C LYS A 63 -4.62 2.24 -25.05
N GLU A 64 -4.38 2.70 -23.83
CA GLU A 64 -3.91 1.85 -22.73
C GLU A 64 -4.90 0.71 -22.41
N SER A 65 -6.20 1.01 -22.39
CA SER A 65 -7.25 0.03 -22.10
C SER A 65 -7.33 -1.03 -23.20
N ILE A 66 -7.29 -0.63 -24.47
CA ILE A 66 -7.22 -1.54 -25.61
C ILE A 66 -5.95 -2.39 -25.53
N THR A 67 -4.79 -1.75 -25.30
CA THR A 67 -3.50 -2.47 -25.20
C THR A 67 -3.51 -3.50 -24.08
N ARG A 68 -4.07 -3.15 -22.91
CA ARG A 68 -4.23 -4.06 -21.78
C ARG A 68 -5.11 -5.25 -22.12
N PHE A 69 -6.22 -5.02 -22.81
CA PHE A 69 -7.16 -6.07 -23.21
C PHE A 69 -6.48 -7.14 -24.08
N PHE A 70 -5.63 -6.70 -25.01
CA PHE A 70 -4.88 -7.58 -25.90
C PHE A 70 -3.63 -8.23 -25.28
N LYS A 71 -3.35 -8.03 -23.98
CA LYS A 71 -2.30 -8.79 -23.30
C LYS A 71 -2.74 -10.25 -23.12
N PRO A 72 -1.98 -11.22 -23.68
CA PRO A 72 -2.36 -12.63 -23.78
C PRO A 72 -2.38 -13.39 -22.46
N SER A 73 -1.56 -13.00 -21.48
CA SER A 73 -1.43 -13.72 -20.20
C SER A 73 -1.63 -12.81 -18.99
N SER A 74 -1.91 -13.42 -17.84
CA SER A 74 -1.99 -12.71 -16.55
C SER A 74 -0.63 -12.11 -16.19
N ALA A 75 0.47 -12.83 -16.49
CA ALA A 75 1.83 -12.34 -16.32
C ALA A 75 2.11 -11.07 -17.15
N GLU A 76 1.75 -11.05 -18.44
CA GLU A 76 1.95 -9.86 -19.27
C GLU A 76 1.03 -8.69 -18.88
N ARG A 77 -0.15 -8.99 -18.32
CA ARG A 77 -1.05 -7.96 -17.77
C ARG A 77 -0.49 -7.33 -16.50
N SER A 78 0.11 -8.11 -15.60
CA SER A 78 0.74 -7.56 -14.39
C SER A 78 1.91 -6.65 -14.74
N GLU A 79 2.78 -7.07 -15.67
CA GLU A 79 3.86 -6.24 -16.19
C GLU A 79 3.33 -4.93 -16.80
N PHE A 80 2.27 -5.01 -17.61
CA PHE A 80 1.67 -3.82 -18.21
C PHE A 80 1.04 -2.88 -17.18
N ASP A 81 0.29 -3.41 -16.20
CA ASP A 81 -0.30 -2.60 -15.13
C ASP A 81 0.80 -1.96 -14.24
N PHE A 82 1.93 -2.64 -14.04
CA PHE A 82 3.11 -2.06 -13.38
C PHE A 82 3.74 -0.90 -14.18
N ILE A 83 3.92 -1.08 -15.49
CA ILE A 83 4.44 -0.02 -16.36
C ILE A 83 3.53 1.22 -16.32
N LEU A 84 2.21 1.01 -16.33
CA LEU A 84 1.25 2.10 -16.20
C LEU A 84 1.31 2.77 -14.84
N SER A 85 1.50 2.05 -13.73
CA SER A 85 1.61 2.69 -12.42
C SER A 85 2.86 3.59 -12.34
N GLY A 86 4.01 3.16 -12.86
CA GLY A 86 5.20 4.02 -12.97
C GLY A 86 4.94 5.28 -13.82
N LYS A 87 4.16 5.15 -14.90
CA LYS A 87 3.71 6.30 -15.70
C LYS A 87 2.84 7.27 -14.89
N ARG A 88 1.94 6.77 -14.03
CA ARG A 88 1.12 7.62 -13.15
C ARG A 88 1.97 8.41 -12.16
N LEU A 89 2.99 7.80 -11.56
CA LEU A 89 3.91 8.53 -10.68
C LEU A 89 4.66 9.64 -11.42
N LYS A 90 5.13 9.37 -12.64
CA LYS A 90 5.78 10.38 -13.48
C LYS A 90 4.85 11.55 -13.83
N GLU A 91 3.60 11.26 -14.18
CA GLU A 91 2.59 12.30 -14.42
C GLU A 91 2.26 13.08 -13.15
N THR A 92 2.16 12.41 -12.00
CA THR A 92 1.98 13.07 -10.69
C THR A 92 3.11 14.04 -10.41
N TYR A 93 4.37 13.64 -10.66
CA TYR A 93 5.52 14.54 -10.56
C TYR A 93 5.32 15.78 -11.44
N MET A 94 5.01 15.60 -12.72
CA MET A 94 4.81 16.74 -13.63
C MET A 94 3.64 17.64 -13.25
N LEU A 95 2.56 17.09 -12.68
CA LEU A 95 1.41 17.86 -12.20
C LEU A 95 1.75 18.67 -10.95
N ILE A 96 2.54 18.10 -10.03
CA ILE A 96 3.07 18.82 -8.86
C ILE A 96 3.94 19.99 -9.32
N GLU A 97 4.88 19.76 -10.25
CA GLU A 97 5.72 20.84 -10.80
C GLU A 97 4.91 21.93 -11.52
N ALA A 98 3.74 21.58 -12.06
CA ALA A 98 2.82 22.53 -12.70
C ALA A 98 1.89 23.24 -11.70
N GLY A 99 1.91 22.88 -10.42
CA GLY A 99 0.99 23.41 -9.39
C GLY A 99 -0.43 22.85 -9.47
N GLU A 100 -0.66 21.78 -10.23
CA GLU A 100 -1.97 21.16 -10.45
C GLU A 100 -2.23 20.03 -9.42
N LEU A 101 -2.31 20.40 -8.15
CA LEU A 101 -2.35 19.45 -7.03
C LEU A 101 -3.58 18.53 -7.04
N ASP A 102 -4.77 19.03 -7.37
CA ASP A 102 -5.99 18.20 -7.48
C ASP A 102 -5.85 17.09 -8.53
N ALA A 103 -5.26 17.43 -9.69
CA ALA A 103 -4.99 16.46 -10.73
C ALA A 103 -3.91 15.46 -10.29
N ALA A 104 -2.91 15.91 -9.54
CA ALA A 104 -1.86 15.05 -8.98
C ALA A 104 -2.46 14.03 -7.99
N LEU A 105 -3.38 14.45 -7.12
CA LEU A 105 -4.15 13.60 -6.21
C LEU A 105 -4.94 12.53 -6.95
N GLU A 106 -5.72 12.93 -7.95
CA GLU A 106 -6.48 11.97 -8.76
C GLU A 106 -5.53 10.95 -9.42
N ASN A 107 -4.35 11.40 -9.84
CA ASN A 107 -3.38 10.53 -10.49
C ASN A 107 -2.66 9.57 -9.53
N LEU A 108 -2.47 9.94 -8.25
CA LEU A 108 -2.05 9.01 -7.20
C LEU A 108 -3.10 7.92 -6.94
N ASN A 109 -4.38 8.27 -6.95
CA ASN A 109 -5.45 7.28 -6.86
C ASN A 109 -5.45 6.30 -8.06
N ARG A 110 -5.15 6.80 -9.26
CA ARG A 110 -4.95 5.96 -10.45
C ARG A 110 -3.70 5.08 -10.32
N TYR A 111 -2.62 5.55 -9.69
CA TYR A 111 -1.46 4.74 -9.34
C TYR A 111 -1.85 3.56 -8.43
N ASN A 112 -2.57 3.83 -7.34
CA ASN A 112 -3.05 2.81 -6.39
C ASN A 112 -3.87 1.73 -7.10
N SER A 113 -4.82 2.15 -7.93
CA SER A 113 -5.65 1.23 -8.72
C SER A 113 -4.82 0.34 -9.66
N ARG A 114 -3.77 0.87 -10.27
CA ARG A 114 -2.89 0.10 -11.17
C ARG A 114 -1.99 -0.87 -10.42
N ILE A 115 -1.45 -0.48 -9.26
CA ILE A 115 -0.71 -1.38 -8.39
C ILE A 115 -1.60 -2.54 -7.90
N GLY A 116 -2.84 -2.26 -7.47
CA GLY A 116 -3.78 -3.30 -7.07
C GLY A 116 -4.07 -4.31 -8.20
N LYS A 117 -4.31 -3.82 -9.42
CA LYS A 117 -4.49 -4.68 -10.61
C LYS A 117 -3.25 -5.49 -10.94
N MET A 118 -2.07 -4.90 -10.82
CA MET A 118 -0.81 -5.60 -11.04
C MET A 118 -0.66 -6.79 -10.06
N ILE A 119 -0.92 -6.57 -8.77
CA ILE A 119 -0.88 -7.60 -7.73
C ILE A 119 -1.89 -8.72 -8.07
N GLU A 120 -3.13 -8.38 -8.36
CA GLU A 120 -4.19 -9.34 -8.72
C GLU A 120 -3.77 -10.21 -9.92
N GLN A 121 -3.25 -9.60 -10.98
CA GLN A 121 -2.84 -10.35 -12.17
C GLN A 121 -1.58 -11.19 -11.93
N LEU A 122 -0.68 -10.74 -11.05
CA LEU A 122 0.52 -11.49 -10.68
C LEU A 122 0.16 -12.74 -9.87
N GLU A 123 -0.72 -12.61 -8.89
CA GLU A 123 -1.23 -13.74 -8.11
C GLU A 123 -2.01 -14.72 -8.99
N LYS A 124 -2.81 -14.21 -9.92
CA LYS A 124 -3.50 -15.02 -10.92
C LYS A 124 -2.54 -15.77 -11.83
N ALA A 125 -1.46 -15.12 -12.29
CA ALA A 125 -0.43 -15.78 -13.09
C ALA A 125 0.21 -16.93 -12.29
N ARG A 126 0.46 -16.70 -11.00
CA ARG A 126 1.03 -17.69 -10.07
C ARG A 126 0.09 -18.88 -9.85
N SER A 127 -1.21 -18.64 -9.63
CA SER A 127 -2.21 -19.72 -9.47
C SER A 127 -2.45 -20.51 -10.75
N GLN A 128 -2.19 -19.90 -11.91
CA GLN A 128 -2.24 -20.55 -13.22
C GLN A 128 -0.92 -21.24 -13.61
N ASN A 129 0.08 -21.29 -12.72
CA ASN A 129 1.43 -21.82 -12.99
C ASN A 129 2.08 -21.22 -14.24
N GLN A 130 1.81 -19.95 -14.53
CA GLN A 130 2.51 -19.22 -15.59
C GLN A 130 3.96 -18.96 -15.16
N ASP A 131 4.89 -19.00 -16.11
CA ASP A 131 6.25 -18.52 -15.86
C ASP A 131 6.23 -16.99 -15.70
N ILE A 132 6.48 -16.54 -14.47
CA ILE A 132 6.52 -15.13 -14.07
C ILE A 132 7.93 -14.64 -13.74
N GLY A 133 8.97 -15.47 -13.94
CA GLY A 133 10.33 -15.14 -13.51
C GLY A 133 10.85 -13.84 -14.12
N LYS A 134 10.62 -13.66 -15.42
CA LYS A 134 10.99 -12.44 -16.16
C LYS A 134 10.28 -11.21 -15.61
N GLN A 135 8.97 -11.30 -15.39
CA GLN A 135 8.14 -10.18 -14.91
C GLN A 135 8.53 -9.80 -13.49
N ILE A 136 8.72 -10.79 -12.61
CA ILE A 136 9.17 -10.55 -11.23
C ILE A 136 10.52 -9.84 -11.21
N ALA A 137 11.49 -10.28 -12.02
CA ALA A 137 12.80 -9.64 -12.11
C ALA A 137 12.68 -8.18 -12.59
N PHE A 138 11.92 -7.95 -13.66
CA PHE A 138 11.69 -6.60 -14.20
C PHE A 138 11.00 -5.67 -13.20
N ILE A 139 9.93 -6.13 -12.56
CA ILE A 139 9.17 -5.35 -11.58
C ILE A 139 10.04 -5.06 -10.35
N SER A 140 10.75 -6.07 -9.84
CA SER A 140 11.65 -5.92 -8.68
C SER A 140 12.70 -4.83 -8.89
N GLU A 141 13.30 -4.78 -10.08
CA GLU A 141 14.31 -3.79 -10.42
C GLU A 141 13.70 -2.39 -10.59
N SER A 142 12.53 -2.33 -11.23
CA SER A 142 11.87 -1.07 -11.58
C SER A 142 11.16 -0.40 -10.41
N LEU A 143 10.82 -1.15 -9.34
CA LEU A 143 10.24 -0.62 -8.11
C LEU A 143 11.11 0.46 -7.46
N LYS A 144 12.42 0.45 -7.69
CA LYS A 144 13.30 1.51 -7.16
C LYS A 144 12.92 2.90 -7.67
N ASN A 145 12.47 2.98 -8.93
CA ASN A 145 12.00 4.25 -9.48
C ASN A 145 10.69 4.71 -8.81
N HIS A 146 9.82 3.79 -8.41
CA HIS A 146 8.59 4.13 -7.71
C HIS A 146 8.89 4.67 -6.31
N GLU A 147 9.81 4.02 -5.58
CA GLU A 147 10.29 4.52 -4.29
C GLU A 147 10.83 5.95 -4.40
N ILE A 148 11.65 6.24 -5.41
CA ILE A 148 12.22 7.57 -5.65
C ILE A 148 11.10 8.64 -5.78
N PHE A 149 10.07 8.39 -6.58
CA PHE A 149 8.94 9.31 -6.71
C PHE A 149 8.15 9.46 -5.40
N LEU A 150 7.87 8.36 -4.72
CA LEU A 150 7.07 8.40 -3.49
C LEU A 150 7.79 9.13 -2.35
N ILE A 151 9.10 8.94 -2.20
CA ILE A 151 9.89 9.72 -1.22
C ILE A 151 9.87 11.21 -1.57
N TYR A 152 9.97 11.56 -2.86
CA TYR A 152 9.86 12.95 -3.29
C TYR A 152 8.49 13.55 -2.92
N PHE A 153 7.39 12.85 -3.23
CA PHE A 153 6.05 13.35 -2.92
C PHE A 153 5.78 13.49 -1.42
N LEU A 154 6.31 12.57 -0.59
CA LEU A 154 6.17 12.63 0.87
C LEU A 154 6.77 13.91 1.48
N ARG A 155 7.78 14.49 0.82
CA ARG A 155 8.51 15.64 1.33
C ARG A 155 7.99 16.96 0.81
N GLU A 156 7.53 16.97 -0.44
CA GLU A 156 7.38 18.23 -1.15
C GLU A 156 5.99 18.86 -1.02
N ASN A 157 4.98 18.09 -0.59
CA ASN A 157 3.61 18.60 -0.50
C ASN A 157 2.86 18.03 0.71
N ASP A 158 2.75 18.84 1.77
CA ASP A 158 1.94 18.49 2.94
C ASP A 158 0.46 18.29 2.60
N GLU A 159 -0.05 19.00 1.59
CA GLU A 159 -1.43 18.84 1.10
C GLU A 159 -1.70 17.45 0.51
N LEU A 160 -0.69 16.81 -0.07
CA LEU A 160 -0.80 15.48 -0.70
C LEU A 160 -0.51 14.34 0.28
N LYS A 161 -0.10 14.65 1.51
CA LYS A 161 0.54 13.70 2.43
C LYS A 161 -0.28 12.45 2.67
N GLN A 162 -1.58 12.57 2.88
CA GLN A 162 -2.46 11.42 3.14
C GLN A 162 -2.60 10.51 1.91
N ASP A 163 -2.79 11.07 0.72
CA ASP A 163 -2.87 10.30 -0.52
C ASP A 163 -1.54 9.65 -0.90
N VAL A 164 -0.43 10.34 -0.61
CA VAL A 164 0.91 9.75 -0.76
C VAL A 164 1.10 8.59 0.20
N ILE A 165 0.64 8.67 1.46
CA ILE A 165 0.66 7.53 2.39
C ILE A 165 -0.11 6.34 1.81
N GLY A 166 -1.30 6.55 1.24
CA GLY A 166 -2.04 5.50 0.54
C GLY A 166 -1.28 4.87 -0.64
N ALA A 167 -0.50 5.69 -1.35
CA ALA A 167 0.39 5.23 -2.42
C ALA A 167 1.60 4.44 -1.89
N VAL A 168 2.16 4.84 -0.75
CA VAL A 168 3.22 4.09 -0.06
C VAL A 168 2.70 2.73 0.44
N GLU A 169 1.48 2.65 0.96
CA GLU A 169 0.86 1.38 1.38
C GLU A 169 0.59 0.44 0.19
N SER A 170 0.12 0.99 -0.93
CA SER A 170 -0.02 0.24 -2.18
C SER A 170 1.34 -0.28 -2.67
N PHE A 171 2.38 0.56 -2.61
CA PHE A 171 3.75 0.17 -2.91
C PHE A 171 4.27 -0.93 -1.98
N LYS A 172 4.05 -0.81 -0.67
CA LYS A 172 4.40 -1.82 0.34
C LYS A 172 3.75 -3.16 0.02
N SER A 173 2.46 -3.16 -0.29
CA SER A 173 1.73 -4.36 -0.69
C SER A 173 2.35 -5.01 -1.92
N ALA A 174 2.69 -4.23 -2.95
CA ALA A 174 3.38 -4.74 -4.14
C ALA A 174 4.72 -5.39 -3.80
N VAL A 175 5.55 -4.71 -2.99
CA VAL A 175 6.85 -5.24 -2.56
C VAL A 175 6.68 -6.55 -1.78
N LEU A 176 5.72 -6.63 -0.86
CA LEU A 176 5.46 -7.84 -0.08
C LEU A 176 4.98 -9.01 -0.94
N THR A 177 4.07 -8.76 -1.89
CA THR A 177 3.62 -9.78 -2.86
C THR A 177 4.79 -10.33 -3.68
N ILE A 178 5.68 -9.44 -4.16
CA ILE A 178 6.85 -9.85 -4.93
C ILE A 178 7.86 -10.59 -4.05
N ASN A 179 8.08 -10.13 -2.82
CA ASN A 179 8.98 -10.78 -1.87
C ASN A 179 8.55 -12.21 -1.53
N ALA A 180 7.25 -12.51 -1.56
CA ALA A 180 6.74 -13.88 -1.40
C ALA A 180 7.18 -14.82 -2.55
N VAL A 181 7.59 -14.28 -3.70
CA VAL A 181 8.07 -15.03 -4.87
C VAL A 181 9.59 -14.92 -5.04
N ASN A 182 10.15 -13.76 -4.72
CA ASN A 182 11.57 -13.44 -4.79
C ASN A 182 12.05 -12.89 -3.43
N PRO A 183 12.42 -13.78 -2.48
CA PRO A 183 12.78 -13.38 -1.13
C PRO A 183 13.97 -12.42 -1.06
N GLY A 184 13.90 -11.44 -0.15
CA GLY A 184 14.95 -10.43 0.08
C GLY A 184 14.74 -9.11 -0.66
N ILE A 185 13.74 -9.04 -1.56
CA ILE A 185 13.42 -7.81 -2.29
C ILE A 185 12.95 -6.69 -1.35
N LYS A 186 12.24 -7.01 -0.27
CA LYS A 186 11.75 -6.00 0.68
C LYS A 186 12.86 -5.18 1.33
N ASP A 187 14.04 -5.78 1.52
CA ASP A 187 15.17 -5.16 2.23
C ASP A 187 15.88 -4.10 1.37
N ARG A 188 15.50 -3.96 0.09
CA ARG A 188 16.04 -2.98 -0.86
C ARG A 188 15.38 -1.60 -0.75
N PHE A 189 14.26 -1.49 -0.04
CA PHE A 189 13.41 -0.30 -0.04
C PHE A 189 13.34 0.34 1.34
N THR A 190 13.98 1.49 1.46
CA THR A 190 14.01 2.33 2.65
C THR A 190 12.65 2.89 3.02
N ILE A 191 11.79 3.16 2.03
CA ILE A 191 10.46 3.75 2.26
C ILE A 191 9.55 2.85 3.12
N LEU A 192 9.81 1.53 3.16
CA LEU A 192 9.04 0.58 3.95
C LEU A 192 9.30 0.71 5.46
N LEU A 193 10.44 1.27 5.87
CA LEU A 193 10.77 1.50 7.27
C LEU A 193 9.86 2.59 7.87
N ILE A 194 9.39 3.54 7.06
CA ILE A 194 8.60 4.71 7.48
C ILE A 194 7.18 4.29 7.91
N THR A 195 6.51 3.47 7.10
CA THR A 195 5.09 3.10 7.29
C THR A 195 4.82 2.19 8.49
N ASN A 196 5.84 1.55 9.04
CA ASN A 196 5.68 0.75 10.26
C ASN A 196 5.60 1.62 11.52
N GLU A 197 6.15 2.85 11.50
CA GLU A 197 6.11 3.77 12.65
C GLU A 197 4.84 4.65 12.66
N SER A 198 4.30 5.00 11.48
CA SER A 198 3.08 5.82 11.37
C SER A 198 1.77 5.07 11.67
N SER A 199 1.84 3.76 11.95
CA SER A 199 0.67 2.90 12.20
C SER A 199 0.40 2.65 13.69
N GLU A 200 1.24 3.11 14.61
CA GLU A 200 1.07 2.89 16.06
C GLU A 200 0.38 4.06 16.81
N GLU A 201 0.19 5.22 16.18
CA GLU A 201 -0.66 6.30 16.73
C GLU A 201 -2.13 6.09 16.32
N ASN A 202 -2.79 5.06 16.86
CA ASN A 202 -4.24 5.01 17.19
C ASN A 202 -4.69 3.56 17.39
N SER A 203 -4.30 2.95 18.49
CA SER A 203 -4.97 1.75 19.02
C SER A 203 -4.88 1.69 20.55
N ASN A 204 -5.21 2.80 21.22
CA ASN A 204 -5.63 2.73 22.63
C ASN A 204 -7.13 2.38 22.66
N VAL A 205 -7.45 1.10 22.47
CA VAL A 205 -8.74 0.54 22.90
C VAL A 205 -8.46 -0.35 24.10
N SER A 206 -8.91 0.16 25.25
CA SER A 206 -8.94 -0.53 26.54
C SER A 206 -9.70 -1.87 26.45
N PRO A 207 -9.23 -2.94 27.12
CA PRO A 207 -9.93 -4.22 27.11
C PRO A 207 -11.19 -4.16 27.98
N SER A 208 -12.37 -4.32 27.37
CA SER A 208 -13.61 -4.60 28.11
C SER A 208 -13.83 -6.11 28.25
N PRO A 209 -14.40 -6.56 29.39
CA PRO A 209 -14.26 -7.92 29.87
C PRO A 209 -15.26 -8.90 29.25
N ASN A 210 -14.77 -10.13 29.14
CA ASN A 210 -15.50 -11.34 28.79
C ASN A 210 -16.57 -11.67 29.86
N ILE A 211 -17.84 -11.79 29.45
CA ILE A 211 -18.90 -12.44 30.24
C ILE A 211 -19.76 -13.28 29.29
N SER A 212 -19.62 -14.61 29.35
CA SER A 212 -20.72 -15.57 29.12
C SER A 212 -21.39 -15.83 30.48
N PRO A 213 -22.69 -16.17 30.62
CA PRO A 213 -23.39 -17.30 29.96
C PRO A 213 -24.85 -16.98 29.55
N SER A 214 -25.59 -17.78 28.76
CA SER A 214 -26.34 -18.96 29.23
C SER A 214 -26.92 -19.80 28.09
N LEU A 215 -26.98 -21.11 28.34
CA LEU A 215 -27.72 -22.12 27.58
C LEU A 215 -29.20 -21.75 27.40
N ASN A 216 -29.75 -22.08 26.23
CA ASN A 216 -31.04 -22.76 26.14
C ASN A 216 -31.06 -23.65 24.89
N GLU A 217 -31.24 -24.94 25.13
CA GLU A 217 -31.54 -25.98 24.14
C GLU A 217 -32.89 -25.74 23.45
N ALA A 218 -32.95 -25.98 22.14
CA ALA A 218 -33.89 -26.92 21.53
C ALA A 218 -33.63 -27.02 20.00
N SER A 219 -33.17 -28.18 19.56
CA SER A 219 -33.25 -28.70 18.18
C SER A 219 -34.56 -29.50 18.00
N PRO A 220 -34.90 -30.08 16.82
CA PRO A 220 -34.71 -29.68 15.41
C PRO A 220 -36.02 -29.85 14.59
N SER A 221 -36.05 -29.45 13.31
CA SER A 221 -36.93 -30.14 12.33
C SER A 221 -36.39 -30.03 10.90
N PHE A 222 -36.05 -31.20 10.37
CA PHE A 222 -35.47 -31.46 9.06
C PHE A 222 -36.57 -32.00 8.15
N LYS A 223 -36.76 -31.45 6.94
CA LYS A 223 -37.48 -32.11 5.84
C LYS A 223 -36.84 -31.78 4.49
N PRO A 224 -36.10 -32.70 3.85
CA PRO A 224 -35.69 -32.56 2.45
C PRO A 224 -36.81 -32.97 1.50
N LYS A 225 -36.99 -32.21 0.41
CA LYS A 225 -37.93 -32.53 -0.68
C LYS A 225 -37.32 -33.58 -1.63
N ARG A 226 -38.23 -34.43 -2.10
CA ARG A 226 -38.09 -35.68 -2.86
C ARG A 226 -37.51 -35.48 -4.27
N ILE A 227 -36.56 -36.35 -4.65
CA ILE A 227 -36.15 -36.59 -6.04
C ILE A 227 -37.24 -37.45 -6.70
N ILE A 228 -37.74 -37.05 -7.86
CA ILE A 228 -38.57 -37.89 -8.74
C ILE A 228 -37.61 -38.42 -9.83
N LEU A 229 -37.61 -39.74 -9.99
CA LEU A 229 -36.91 -40.50 -11.04
C LEU A 229 -37.54 -40.26 -12.40
#